data_AF-A0A934ZPP3-F1
#
_entry.id   AF-A0A934ZPP3-F1
#
_cell.length_a   1.000
_cell.length_b   1.000
_cell.length_c   1.000
_cell.angle_alpha   90.00
_cell.angle_beta   90.00
_cell.angle_gamma   90.00
#
_symmetry.space_group_name_H-M   'P 1'
#
loop_
_entity.id
_entity.type
_entity.pdbx_description
1 polymer ?
#
loop_
_entity_poly.entity_id
_entity_poly.type
_entity_poly.pdbx_seq_one_letter_code
_entity_poly.pdbx_strand_id
1 'polypeptide(L)'
;MKPILEVARELANAHRAEDHETKSVYLAENEHEVRLVEVSGSIGSSGEVLPFRFAPRPDLGVPYASVVLLLGVDDWERIEHGDLALPAGWGTAQTLRKIA
;
A
#
# COMPACT_ATOMS: atom_id res chain seq x y z
N MET A 1 16.91 -13.17 6.40
CA MET A 1 16.22 -11.87 6.25
C MET A 1 14.73 -12.15 6.12
N LYS A 2 13.87 -11.39 6.80
CA LYS A 2 12.42 -11.61 6.77
C LYS A 2 11.88 -11.42 5.33
N PRO A 3 11.00 -12.29 4.80
CA PRO A 3 10.40 -12.11 3.46
C PRO A 3 9.63 -10.78 3.35
N ILE A 4 9.65 -10.13 2.19
CA ILE A 4 8.91 -8.87 1.95
C ILE A 4 7.42 -9.04 2.25
N LEU A 5 6.81 -10.16 1.85
CA LEU A 5 5.40 -10.44 2.14
C LEU A 5 5.09 -10.51 3.65
N GLU A 6 6.03 -11.02 4.45
CA GLU A 6 5.85 -11.10 5.90
C GLU A 6 5.92 -9.69 6.51
N VAL A 7 6.92 -8.88 6.13
CA VAL A 7 7.01 -7.47 6.55
C VAL A 7 5.79 -6.67 6.11
N ALA A 8 5.32 -6.87 4.87
CA ALA A 8 4.15 -6.19 4.32
C ALA A 8 2.88 -6.49 5.12
N ARG A 9 2.67 -7.75 5.54
CA ARG A 9 1.54 -8.13 6.38
C ARG A 9 1.63 -7.52 7.78
N GLU A 10 2.81 -7.48 8.37
CA GLU A 10 3.02 -6.85 9.68
C GLU A 10 2.69 -5.35 9.63
N LEU A 11 3.18 -4.64 8.60
CA LEU A 11 2.89 -3.23 8.40
C LEU A 11 1.39 -3.00 8.14
N ALA A 12 0.78 -3.78 7.26
CA ALA A 12 -0.65 -3.69 6.97
C ALA A 12 -1.52 -3.91 8.23
N ASN A 13 -1.17 -4.91 9.05
CA ASN A 13 -1.88 -5.17 10.30
C ASN A 13 -1.68 -4.05 11.33
N ALA A 14 -0.47 -3.49 11.43
CA ALA A 14 -0.20 -2.36 12.30
C ALA A 14 -1.02 -1.12 11.88
N HIS A 15 -1.05 -0.79 10.59
CA HIS A 15 -1.85 0.33 10.10
C HIS A 15 -3.35 0.13 10.33
N ARG A 16 -3.90 -1.07 10.11
CA ARG A 16 -5.31 -1.37 10.41
C ARG A 16 -5.66 -1.30 11.90
N ALA A 17 -4.68 -1.56 12.77
CA ALA A 17 -4.88 -1.44 14.21
C ALA A 17 -4.96 0.03 14.65
N GLU A 18 -4.24 0.92 13.96
CA GLU A 18 -4.25 2.37 14.19
C GLU A 18 -5.41 3.10 13.46
N ASP A 19 -5.72 2.69 12.22
CA ASP A 19 -6.84 3.21 11.41
C ASP A 19 -7.84 2.09 11.08
N HIS A 20 -8.93 2.03 11.85
CA HIS A 20 -10.03 1.10 11.64
C HIS A 20 -10.84 1.36 10.36
N GLU A 21 -10.66 2.52 9.71
CA GLU A 21 -11.29 2.82 8.41
C GLU A 21 -10.53 2.24 7.23
N THR A 22 -9.32 1.72 7.44
CA THR A 22 -8.59 0.96 6.41
C THR A 22 -9.37 -0.31 6.04
N LYS A 23 -9.91 -0.32 4.82
CA LYS A 23 -10.79 -1.39 4.32
C LYS A 23 -10.00 -2.52 3.69
N SER A 24 -8.97 -2.18 2.92
CA SER A 24 -8.11 -3.15 2.25
C SER A 24 -6.68 -2.64 2.11
N VAL A 25 -5.73 -3.57 2.15
CA VAL A 25 -4.32 -3.31 1.87
C VAL A 25 -3.84 -4.29 0.80
N TYR A 26 -3.16 -3.76 -0.21
CA TYR A 26 -2.61 -4.51 -1.31
C TYR A 26 -1.09 -4.35 -1.38
N LEU A 27 -0.40 -5.41 -1.75
CA LEU A 27 1.03 -5.44 -2.03
C LEU A 27 1.27 -5.34 -3.54
N ALA A 28 2.04 -4.34 -3.95
CA ALA A 28 2.67 -4.30 -5.27
C ALA A 28 4.02 -5.02 -5.19
N GLU A 29 4.22 -6.09 -5.96
CA GLU A 29 5.43 -6.91 -5.89
C GLU A 29 6.67 -6.10 -6.28
N ASN A 30 7.72 -6.20 -5.47
CA ASN A 30 9.04 -5.62 -5.70
C ASN A 30 10.10 -6.40 -4.92
N GLU A 31 11.32 -6.46 -5.44
CA GLU A 31 12.42 -7.25 -4.84
C GLU A 31 13.23 -6.48 -3.79
N HIS A 32 13.02 -5.17 -3.65
CA HIS A 32 13.92 -4.28 -2.89
C HIS A 32 13.22 -3.39 -1.85
N GLU A 33 11.95 -3.07 -2.04
CA GLU A 33 11.15 -2.26 -1.12
C GLU A 33 9.74 -2.86 -0.92
N VAL A 34 9.13 -2.59 0.22
CA VAL A 34 7.72 -2.94 0.48
C VAL A 34 6.84 -1.86 -0.14
N ARG A 35 5.93 -2.22 -1.05
CA ARG A 35 5.01 -1.26 -1.68
C ARG A 35 3.57 -1.60 -1.33
N LEU A 36 2.91 -0.72 -0.57
CA LEU A 36 1.55 -0.91 -0.11
C LEU A 36 0.60 0.08 -0.78
N VAL A 37 -0.58 -0.41 -1.15
CA VAL A 37 -1.73 0.42 -1.48
C VAL A 37 -2.77 0.19 -0.39
N GLU A 38 -3.10 1.24 0.34
CA GLU A 38 -4.06 1.22 1.44
C GLU A 38 -5.30 1.99 1.02
N VAL A 39 -6.44 1.31 1.04
CA VAL A 39 -7.74 1.89 0.71
C VAL A 39 -8.49 2.11 2.01
N SER A 40 -8.76 3.37 2.33
CA SER A 40 -9.40 3.75 3.59
C SER A 40 -10.67 4.56 3.34
N GLY A 41 -11.68 4.34 4.18
CA GLY A 41 -12.91 5.12 4.20
C GLY A 41 -12.73 6.51 4.82
N SER A 42 -11.62 6.76 5.52
CA SER A 42 -11.31 8.05 6.14
C SER A 42 -10.65 9.05 5.17
N ILE A 43 -10.26 8.59 3.97
CA ILE A 43 -9.56 9.39 2.97
C ILE A 43 -10.55 9.78 1.86
N GLY A 44 -10.66 11.09 1.59
CA GLY A 44 -11.43 11.59 0.45
C GLY A 44 -10.68 11.41 -0.88
N SER A 45 -11.41 11.45 -2.00
CA SER A 45 -10.79 11.47 -3.32
C SER A 45 -9.98 12.75 -3.53
N SER A 46 -8.74 12.59 -3.96
CA SER A 46 -7.90 13.69 -4.44
C SER A 46 -7.74 13.66 -5.96
N GLY A 47 -7.93 12.49 -6.57
CA GLY A 47 -7.57 12.24 -7.96
C GLY A 47 -6.05 12.20 -8.22
N GLU A 48 -5.24 12.27 -7.17
CA GLU A 48 -3.78 12.14 -7.23
C GLU A 48 -3.34 10.86 -6.50
N VAL A 49 -2.34 10.18 -7.06
CA VAL A 49 -1.76 8.96 -6.47
C VAL A 49 -0.34 9.27 -6.01
N LEU A 50 -0.22 9.70 -4.75
CA LEU A 50 1.03 10.20 -4.20
C LEU A 50 1.72 9.17 -3.28
N PRO A 51 2.98 8.77 -3.58
CA PRO A 51 3.74 7.84 -2.75
C PRO A 51 4.36 8.50 -1.50
N PHE A 52 4.03 7.95 -0.33
CA PHE A 52 4.73 8.26 0.92
C PHE A 52 5.87 7.27 1.14
N ARG A 53 7.09 7.78 1.31
CA ARG A 53 8.30 6.96 1.44
C ARG A 53 8.82 6.97 2.87
N PHE A 54 9.15 5.77 3.36
CA PHE A 54 9.76 5.56 4.67
C PHE A 54 11.11 4.88 4.51
N ALA A 55 12.09 5.34 5.28
CA ALA A 55 13.38 4.67 5.38
C ALA A 55 13.24 3.32 6.09
N PRO A 56 14.10 2.32 5.79
CA PRO A 56 14.15 1.09 6.56
C PRO A 56 14.37 1.37 8.05
N ARG A 57 13.75 0.56 8.91
CA ARG A 57 13.95 0.55 10.37
C ARG A 57 14.27 -0.85 10.84
N PRO A 58 15.48 -1.38 10.56
CA PRO A 58 15.86 -2.74 10.97
C PRO A 58 15.83 -2.92 12.49
N ASP A 59 16.04 -1.83 13.24
CA ASP A 59 15.93 -1.76 14.69
C ASP A 59 14.51 -2.04 15.21
N LEU A 60 13.50 -1.83 14.38
CA LEU A 60 12.08 -2.14 14.64
C LEU A 60 11.60 -3.38 13.86
N GLY A 61 12.50 -4.16 13.28
CA GLY A 61 12.14 -5.35 12.50
C GLY A 61 11.60 -5.06 11.09
N VAL A 62 11.77 -3.84 10.57
CA VAL A 62 11.39 -3.44 9.20
C VAL A 62 12.66 -3.26 8.36
N PRO A 63 13.23 -4.33 7.77
CA PRO A 63 14.53 -4.28 7.12
C PRO A 63 14.53 -3.64 5.74
N TYR A 64 13.36 -3.40 5.14
CA TYR A 64 13.21 -2.80 3.80
C TYR A 64 12.72 -1.36 3.91
N ALA A 65 13.05 -0.55 2.91
CA ALA A 65 12.32 0.70 2.70
C ALA A 65 10.86 0.36 2.38
N SER A 66 9.94 1.23 2.76
CA SER A 66 8.54 1.06 2.40
C SER A 66 8.00 2.29 1.70
N VAL A 67 7.07 2.05 0.79
CA VAL A 67 6.32 3.07 0.08
C VAL A 67 4.85 2.76 0.21
N VAL A 68 4.07 3.73 0.63
CA VAL A 68 2.63 3.58 0.85
C VAL A 68 1.87 4.57 -0.03
N LEU A 69 0.88 4.07 -0.75
CA LEU A 69 -0.16 4.86 -1.39
C LEU A 69 -1.39 4.82 -0.49
N LEU A 70 -1.85 5.99 -0.07
CA LEU A 70 -3.04 6.15 0.76
C LEU A 70 -4.16 6.65 -0.15
N LEU A 71 -5.20 5.84 -0.34
CA LEU A 71 -6.27 6.11 -1.28
C LEU A 71 -7.63 6.09 -0.58
N GLY A 72 -8.49 7.02 -0.98
CA GLY A 72 -9.92 6.91 -0.72
C GLY A 72 -10.55 5.80 -1.56
N VAL A 73 -11.73 5.34 -1.15
CA VAL A 73 -12.51 4.32 -1.86
C VAL A 73 -12.76 4.73 -3.32
N ASP A 74 -13.17 5.97 -3.56
CA ASP A 74 -13.47 6.49 -4.90
C ASP A 74 -12.23 6.49 -5.83
N ASP A 75 -11.05 6.84 -5.30
CA ASP A 75 -9.80 6.82 -6.10
C ASP A 75 -9.38 5.37 -6.41
N TRP A 76 -9.62 4.44 -5.48
CA TRP A 76 -9.39 3.01 -5.73
C TRP A 76 -10.34 2.48 -6.83
N GLU A 77 -11.62 2.80 -6.79
CA GLU A 77 -12.58 2.41 -7.83
C GLU A 77 -12.17 2.93 -9.22
N ARG A 78 -11.69 4.18 -9.29
CA ARG A 78 -11.15 4.75 -10.53
C ARG A 78 -9.90 3.99 -11.03
N ILE A 79 -9.05 3.52 -10.13
CA ILE A 79 -7.90 2.68 -10.49
C ILE A 79 -8.36 1.31 -10.99
N GLU A 80 -9.37 0.71 -10.37
CA GLU A 80 -9.93 -0.57 -10.80
C GLU A 80 -10.53 -0.49 -12.22
N HIS A 81 -11.15 0.64 -12.57
CA HIS A 81 -11.70 0.92 -13.89
C HIS A 81 -10.67 1.45 -14.91
N GLY A 82 -9.47 1.85 -14.47
CA GLY A 82 -8.42 2.40 -15.32
C GLY A 82 -8.53 3.90 -15.61
N ASP A 83 -9.41 4.61 -14.91
CA ASP A 83 -9.59 6.07 -14.99
C ASP A 83 -8.53 6.85 -14.18
N LEU A 84 -7.81 6.14 -13.30
CA LEU A 84 -6.68 6.65 -12.53
C LEU A 84 -5.56 5.61 -12.55
N ALA A 85 -4.31 6.05 -12.68
CA ALA A 85 -3.17 5.14 -12.78
C ALA A 85 -2.39 5.06 -11.47
N LEU A 86 -1.95 3.84 -11.13
CA LEU A 86 -0.90 3.65 -10.13
C LEU A 86 0.45 4.19 -10.66
N PRO A 87 1.42 4.47 -9.78
CA PRO A 87 2.74 4.90 -10.20
C PRO A 87 3.42 3.87 -11.10
N ALA A 88 4.29 4.34 -12.00
CA ALA A 88 5.01 3.47 -12.91
C ALA A 88 5.72 2.32 -12.15
N GLY A 89 5.55 1.09 -12.64
CA GLY A 89 6.16 -0.11 -12.05
C GLY A 89 5.42 -0.70 -10.84
N TRP A 90 4.24 -0.19 -10.47
CA TRP A 90 3.38 -0.81 -9.44
C TRP A 90 2.38 -1.84 -10.01
N GLY A 91 2.23 -1.88 -11.33
CA GLY A 91 1.26 -2.75 -12.00
C GLY A 91 -0.12 -2.10 -12.11
N THR A 92 -1.16 -2.94 -12.14
CA THR A 92 -2.58 -2.55 -12.15
C THR A 92 -3.30 -3.16 -10.93
N ALA A 93 -4.51 -2.69 -10.63
CA ALA A 93 -5.33 -3.26 -9.56
C ALA A 93 -5.45 -4.79 -9.61
N GLN A 94 -5.54 -5.37 -10.81
CA GLN A 94 -5.67 -6.81 -11.02
C GLN A 94 -4.38 -7.58 -10.72
N THR A 95 -3.22 -6.92 -10.78
CA THR A 95 -1.92 -7.54 -10.50
C THR A 95 -1.49 -7.41 -9.04
N LEU A 96 -2.14 -6.51 -8.28
CA LEU A 96 -1.84 -6.33 -6.87
C LEU A 96 -2.34 -7.51 -6.04
N ARG A 97 -1.57 -7.90 -5.03
CA ARG A 97 -1.97 -8.95 -4.08
C ARG A 97 -2.66 -8.32 -2.87
N LYS A 98 -3.94 -8.59 -2.66
CA LYS A 98 -4.61 -8.22 -1.40
C LYS A 98 -3.99 -9.00 -0.23
N ILE A 99 -3.59 -8.30 0.83
CA ILE A 99 -2.92 -8.89 2.00
C ILE A 99 -3.61 -8.58 3.32
N ALA A 100 -4.48 -7.56 3.37
CA ALA A 100 -5.32 -7.25 4.51
C ALA A 100 -6.61 -6.53 4.09
#